data_AF-A0A9X4ARR0-F1
#
_entry.id   AF-A0A9X4ARR0-F1
#
_cell.length_a   1.000
_cell.length_b   1.000
_cell.length_c   1.000
_cell.angle_alpha   90.00
_cell.angle_beta   90.00
_cell.angle_gamma   90.00
#
_symmetry.space_group_name_H-M   'P 1'
#
loop_
_entity.id
_entity.type
_entity.pdbx_description
1 polymer ?
#
loop_
_entity_poly.entity_id
_entity_poly.type
_entity_poly.pdbx_seq_one_letter_code
_entity_poly.pdbx_strand_id
1 'polypeptide(L)'
;MKFFTAPQRASLGLASLLALAACSDQVPLPSGASTFRVVITQVNGADAPSDDTPLPANRGDREDTWAFEIEARSPYGEPVDFNGTVRVSVEPGTVLGVTGEGAAGRNIKMVGGKAKGVATVTAVYGPARLWIDDLGYTPVPLGEKPACSNGKDDDGDVLIDFPADPGCAFADDDNEDVGTFAAGISPPVHYELPRISDIQGLGAATPFPYEAIEINTHRPKPLVVTRVASDGFYVTDLSEAATGYNHIFAFNFSTPPGMRVCDRVTFLTGTVVEFFGFTELSFPSYVVSYPLEGEETCEVPEPTVLDDATIGNADAMEKLESGLVRIEGFRVATKFGPKPVVDNIPDADHSNCDLNGDGQVDFESQAEGACSDACAADAECTEWTSYSARGNYKVFKGNTQIQIQTGTAAGFDPTGHKGETLDAVTGTLRNFSGGSLNWTVETRCSDDLVCQTQGCVKATVPSTKACVRLRTIDDNDQGSN
;
A
#
# COMPACT_ATOMS: atom_id res chain seq x y z
N MET A 1 -82.46 -6.81 -18.09
CA MET A 1 -83.66 -7.32 -18.78
C MET A 1 -83.30 -8.63 -19.50
N LYS A 2 -84.18 -9.64 -19.39
CA LYS A 2 -84.20 -10.93 -20.13
C LYS A 2 -83.30 -12.07 -19.64
N PHE A 3 -83.80 -12.67 -18.58
CA PHE A 3 -84.09 -14.09 -18.34
C PHE A 3 -84.26 -15.08 -19.54
N PHE A 4 -84.14 -16.38 -19.15
CA PHE A 4 -84.75 -17.64 -19.65
C PHE A 4 -84.06 -18.32 -20.86
N THR A 5 -83.23 -19.36 -20.66
CA THR A 5 -83.48 -20.83 -20.49
C THR A 5 -83.53 -21.66 -21.78
N ALA A 6 -82.54 -22.56 -21.93
CA ALA A 6 -82.50 -24.01 -22.27
C ALA A 6 -83.46 -24.61 -23.36
N PRO A 7 -83.30 -25.88 -23.87
CA PRO A 7 -82.31 -26.94 -23.55
C PRO A 7 -81.81 -27.85 -24.74
N GLN A 8 -80.93 -28.82 -24.40
CA GLN A 8 -80.69 -30.16 -25.02
C GLN A 8 -80.02 -30.22 -26.43
N ARG A 9 -79.08 -31.11 -26.80
CA ARG A 9 -78.74 -32.49 -26.38
C ARG A 9 -77.36 -32.93 -26.95
N ALA A 10 -76.70 -33.84 -26.23
CA ALA A 10 -75.93 -35.01 -26.72
C ALA A 10 -74.46 -34.90 -27.24
N SER A 11 -73.58 -35.61 -26.51
CA SER A 11 -72.63 -36.65 -27.00
C SER A 11 -71.12 -36.39 -26.94
N LEU A 12 -70.47 -37.34 -26.23
CA LEU A 12 -69.12 -37.90 -26.34
C LEU A 12 -67.89 -37.00 -26.15
N GLY A 13 -67.14 -37.31 -25.10
CA GLY A 13 -65.73 -36.96 -24.95
C GLY A 13 -65.12 -37.70 -23.77
N LEU A 14 -64.55 -38.88 -24.02
CA LEU A 14 -63.71 -39.62 -23.08
C LEU A 14 -62.47 -38.75 -22.79
N ALA A 15 -62.30 -38.27 -21.57
CA ALA A 15 -61.06 -37.62 -21.13
C ALA A 15 -60.44 -38.46 -20.00
N SER A 16 -59.45 -39.25 -20.38
CA SER A 16 -58.58 -40.03 -19.51
C SER A 16 -57.88 -39.12 -18.50
N LEU A 17 -58.15 -39.31 -17.21
CA LEU A 17 -57.31 -38.75 -16.14
C LEU A 17 -55.96 -39.49 -16.13
N LEU A 18 -54.95 -38.86 -16.72
CA LEU A 18 -53.56 -39.21 -16.46
C LEU A 18 -53.21 -38.81 -15.03
N ALA A 19 -53.08 -39.81 -14.15
CA ALA A 19 -52.37 -39.66 -12.89
C ALA A 19 -50.88 -39.51 -13.21
N LEU A 20 -50.41 -38.27 -13.33
CA LEU A 20 -48.98 -37.96 -13.32
C LEU A 20 -48.49 -38.16 -11.89
N ALA A 21 -47.89 -39.32 -11.63
CA ALA A 21 -46.99 -39.49 -10.49
C ALA A 21 -45.78 -38.56 -10.74
N ALA A 22 -45.82 -37.37 -10.17
CA ALA A 22 -44.64 -36.51 -10.10
C ALA A 22 -43.61 -37.25 -9.23
N CYS A 23 -42.56 -37.77 -9.86
CA CYS A 23 -41.35 -38.15 -9.16
C CYS A 23 -40.71 -36.84 -8.68
N SER A 24 -41.04 -36.38 -7.48
CA SER A 24 -40.10 -35.55 -6.74
C SER A 24 -39.15 -36.53 -6.06
N ASP A 25 -37.96 -36.73 -6.64
CA ASP A 25 -36.86 -37.21 -5.82
C ASP A 25 -36.73 -36.19 -4.69
N GLN A 26 -37.11 -36.59 -3.47
CA GLN A 26 -36.82 -35.80 -2.28
C GLN A 26 -35.30 -35.84 -2.13
N VAL A 27 -34.62 -34.90 -2.78
CA VAL A 27 -33.23 -34.60 -2.45
C VAL A 27 -33.23 -34.32 -0.94
N PRO A 28 -32.51 -35.12 -0.13
CA PRO A 28 -32.44 -34.88 1.31
C PRO A 28 -32.03 -33.43 1.51
N LEU A 29 -32.70 -32.72 2.42
CA LEU A 29 -32.31 -31.37 2.76
C LEU A 29 -30.84 -31.42 3.23
N PRO A 30 -29.97 -30.53 2.74
CA PRO A 30 -28.60 -30.49 3.21
C PRO A 30 -28.63 -30.30 4.73
N SER A 31 -27.96 -31.19 5.45
CA SER A 31 -27.97 -31.27 6.91
C SER A 31 -26.56 -31.10 7.46
N GLY A 32 -26.45 -30.55 8.67
CA GLY A 32 -25.17 -30.28 9.34
C GLY A 32 -24.78 -28.81 9.33
N ALA A 33 -23.57 -28.52 9.81
CA ALA A 33 -23.03 -27.17 9.81
C ALA A 33 -22.68 -26.74 8.38
N SER A 34 -23.16 -25.57 7.97
CA SER A 34 -22.80 -24.93 6.70
C SER A 34 -22.16 -23.55 6.90
N THR A 35 -22.31 -22.97 8.08
CA THR A 35 -21.72 -21.67 8.45
C THR A 35 -21.65 -21.54 9.96
N PHE A 36 -20.84 -20.58 10.43
CA PHE A 36 -20.77 -20.20 11.84
C PHE A 36 -21.33 -18.79 12.05
N ARG A 37 -22.22 -18.66 13.04
CA ARG A 37 -22.58 -17.34 13.56
C ARG A 37 -21.50 -16.92 14.55
N VAL A 38 -20.77 -15.87 14.21
CA VAL A 38 -19.68 -15.33 15.03
C VAL A 38 -20.11 -13.99 15.64
N VAL A 39 -19.94 -13.85 16.95
CA VAL A 39 -20.28 -12.62 17.68
C VAL A 39 -19.07 -12.18 18.48
N ILE A 40 -18.63 -10.93 18.29
CA ILE A 40 -17.67 -10.28 19.18
C ILE A 40 -18.44 -9.75 20.38
N THR A 41 -18.15 -10.26 21.56
CA THR A 41 -18.83 -9.86 22.80
C THR A 41 -18.12 -8.71 23.48
N GLN A 42 -16.79 -8.65 23.41
CA GLN A 42 -15.99 -7.57 23.99
C GLN A 42 -14.71 -7.33 23.19
N VAL A 43 -14.24 -6.09 23.18
CA VAL A 43 -12.93 -5.67 22.67
C VAL A 43 -12.20 -4.97 23.80
N ASN A 44 -11.02 -5.47 24.19
CA ASN A 44 -10.23 -4.96 25.31
C ASN A 44 -11.02 -4.86 26.63
N GLY A 45 -11.94 -5.80 26.86
CA GLY A 45 -12.81 -5.86 28.04
C GLY A 45 -13.98 -4.86 28.04
N ALA A 46 -14.17 -4.09 26.97
CA ALA A 46 -15.29 -3.17 26.78
C ALA A 46 -16.21 -3.63 25.63
N ASP A 47 -17.33 -2.95 25.43
CA ASP A 47 -18.19 -3.18 24.26
C ASP A 47 -17.43 -2.90 22.96
N ALA A 48 -17.76 -3.63 21.89
CA ALA A 48 -17.11 -3.43 20.60
C ALA A 48 -17.31 -1.99 20.07
N PRO A 49 -16.26 -1.33 19.55
CA PRO A 49 -16.33 0.02 19.02
C PRO A 49 -17.34 0.13 17.86
N SER A 50 -18.06 1.25 17.80
CA SER A 50 -18.92 1.59 16.66
C SER A 50 -18.13 2.31 15.56
N ASP A 51 -18.72 2.40 14.38
CA ASP A 51 -18.14 3.14 13.25
C ASP A 51 -17.94 4.63 13.54
N ASP A 52 -18.80 5.22 14.37
CA ASP A 52 -18.68 6.63 14.79
C ASP A 52 -17.54 6.86 15.81
N THR A 53 -17.13 5.80 16.52
CA THR A 53 -16.11 5.85 17.57
C THR A 53 -15.12 4.69 17.44
N PRO A 54 -14.39 4.61 16.30
CA PRO A 54 -13.44 3.54 16.05
C PRO A 54 -12.24 3.63 17.00
N LEU A 55 -11.60 2.48 17.26
CA LEU A 55 -10.30 2.45 17.95
C LEU A 55 -9.20 2.99 17.03
N PRO A 56 -8.11 3.60 17.56
CA PRO A 56 -6.96 3.98 16.73
C PRO A 56 -6.39 2.76 15.99
N ALA A 57 -5.89 2.94 14.77
CA ALA A 57 -5.21 1.87 14.03
C ALA A 57 -4.15 1.18 14.92
N ASN A 58 -4.07 -0.15 14.82
CA ASN A 58 -3.02 -0.94 15.44
C ASN A 58 -2.04 -1.35 14.34
N ARG A 59 -0.76 -1.00 14.51
CA ARG A 59 0.27 -1.15 13.45
C ARG A 59 1.15 -2.36 13.65
N GLY A 60 0.74 -3.30 14.50
CA GLY A 60 1.62 -4.35 15.00
C GLY A 60 2.41 -3.94 16.24
N ASP A 61 2.22 -2.73 16.76
CA ASP A 61 2.94 -2.16 17.91
C ASP A 61 2.28 -2.46 19.26
N ARG A 62 1.08 -3.03 19.25
CA ARG A 62 0.37 -3.47 20.47
C ARG A 62 -0.50 -4.70 20.21
N GLU A 63 -0.88 -5.35 21.29
CA GLU A 63 -1.84 -6.45 21.30
C GLU A 63 -3.21 -5.95 21.76
N ASP A 64 -4.26 -6.29 21.01
CA ASP A 64 -5.66 -6.09 21.38
C ASP A 64 -6.32 -7.45 21.63
N THR A 65 -7.39 -7.51 22.41
CA THR A 65 -8.08 -8.75 22.81
C THR A 65 -9.54 -8.71 22.43
N TRP A 66 -10.01 -9.70 21.67
CA TRP A 66 -11.40 -9.81 21.21
C TRP A 66 -12.04 -11.05 21.81
N ALA A 67 -12.98 -10.86 22.74
CA ALA A 67 -13.80 -11.96 23.24
C ALA A 67 -14.90 -12.27 22.22
N PHE A 68 -15.11 -13.56 21.94
CA PHE A 68 -16.04 -13.99 20.90
C PHE A 68 -16.83 -15.26 21.31
N GLU A 69 -17.98 -15.41 20.68
CA GLU A 69 -18.83 -16.60 20.73
C GLU A 69 -19.13 -17.10 19.32
N ILE A 70 -19.18 -18.43 19.18
CA ILE A 70 -19.42 -19.13 17.91
C ILE A 70 -20.61 -20.07 18.10
N GLU A 71 -21.54 -20.07 17.13
CA GLU A 71 -22.62 -21.06 17.04
C GLU A 71 -22.72 -21.63 15.61
N ALA A 72 -22.65 -22.95 15.47
CA ALA A 72 -22.80 -23.67 14.20
C ALA A 72 -24.25 -23.59 13.70
N ARG A 73 -24.42 -23.33 12.40
CA ARG A 73 -25.71 -23.14 11.75
C ARG A 73 -25.87 -24.04 10.54
N SER A 74 -27.11 -24.50 10.34
CA SER A 74 -27.53 -25.15 9.09
C SER A 74 -27.64 -24.13 7.94
N PRO A 75 -27.84 -24.61 6.69
CA PRO A 75 -28.10 -23.72 5.55
C PRO A 75 -29.34 -22.84 5.70
N TYR A 76 -30.23 -23.17 6.66
CA TYR A 76 -31.44 -22.41 6.96
C TYR A 76 -31.30 -21.49 8.18
N GLY A 77 -30.10 -21.42 8.79
CA GLY A 77 -29.81 -20.56 9.95
C GLY A 77 -30.20 -21.17 11.30
N GLU A 78 -30.70 -22.40 11.33
CA GLU A 78 -31.01 -23.10 12.57
C GLU A 78 -29.74 -23.60 13.27
N PRO A 79 -29.66 -23.56 14.62
CA PRO A 79 -28.54 -24.15 15.36
C PRO A 79 -28.43 -25.64 15.07
N VAL A 80 -27.20 -26.13 14.91
CA VAL A 80 -26.91 -27.55 14.68
C VAL A 80 -25.78 -28.02 15.56
N ASP A 81 -25.76 -29.32 15.84
CA ASP A 81 -24.62 -29.95 16.50
C ASP A 81 -23.41 -29.94 15.56
N PHE A 82 -22.26 -29.56 16.12
CA PHE A 82 -20.96 -29.64 15.47
C PHE A 82 -19.90 -29.87 16.54
N ASN A 83 -19.04 -30.86 16.34
CA ASN A 83 -17.91 -31.15 17.21
C ASN A 83 -16.67 -31.25 16.33
N GLY A 84 -15.74 -30.32 16.50
CA GLY A 84 -14.57 -30.18 15.63
C GLY A 84 -13.71 -29.01 16.06
N THR A 85 -12.54 -28.86 15.46
CA THR A 85 -11.66 -27.72 15.73
C THR A 85 -11.80 -26.71 14.62
N VAL A 86 -12.04 -25.44 14.96
CA VAL A 86 -12.12 -24.36 13.98
C VAL A 86 -10.91 -23.44 14.10
N ARG A 87 -10.47 -22.93 12.95
CA ARG A 87 -9.41 -21.93 12.83
C ARG A 87 -10.00 -20.55 13.11
N VAL A 88 -9.25 -19.73 13.84
CA VAL A 88 -9.55 -18.32 14.08
C VAL A 88 -8.52 -17.46 13.36
N SER A 89 -8.99 -16.58 12.49
CA SER A 89 -8.19 -15.56 11.80
C SER A 89 -8.87 -14.19 11.92
N VAL A 90 -8.15 -13.13 11.58
CA VAL A 90 -8.68 -11.76 11.57
C VAL A 90 -8.21 -11.09 10.29
N GLU A 91 -9.08 -10.33 9.65
CA GLU A 91 -8.78 -9.60 8.43
C GLU A 91 -9.44 -8.21 8.46
N PRO A 92 -8.69 -7.11 8.26
CA PRO A 92 -7.23 -7.04 8.25
C PRO A 92 -6.60 -7.36 9.63
N GLY A 93 -5.38 -7.89 9.62
CA GLY A 93 -4.54 -8.06 10.81
C GLY A 93 -4.08 -9.49 11.06
N THR A 94 -3.65 -9.78 12.29
CA THR A 94 -3.15 -11.11 12.66
C THR A 94 -3.62 -11.55 14.02
N VAL A 95 -4.09 -12.80 14.12
CA VAL A 95 -4.33 -13.47 15.41
C VAL A 95 -3.01 -14.01 15.93
N LEU A 96 -2.56 -13.56 17.09
CA LEU A 96 -1.36 -14.05 17.77
C LEU A 96 -1.64 -15.36 18.53
N GLY A 97 -2.84 -15.49 19.08
CA GLY A 97 -3.27 -16.71 19.76
C GLY A 97 -4.72 -16.62 20.23
N VAL A 98 -5.28 -17.77 20.60
CA VAL A 98 -6.64 -17.90 21.14
C VAL A 98 -6.57 -18.56 22.50
N THR A 99 -7.34 -18.02 23.45
CA THR A 99 -7.54 -18.60 24.77
C THR A 99 -9.01 -18.95 24.98
N GLY A 100 -9.28 -20.03 25.71
CA GLY A 100 -10.62 -20.57 25.89
C GLY A 100 -10.59 -22.07 26.17
N GLU A 101 -11.76 -22.64 26.45
CA GLU A 101 -11.87 -24.09 26.61
C GLU A 101 -11.59 -24.78 25.28
N GLY A 102 -10.60 -25.67 25.25
CA GLY A 102 -10.19 -26.37 24.03
C GLY A 102 -9.48 -25.50 22.99
N ALA A 103 -8.97 -24.32 23.38
CA ALA A 103 -8.13 -23.50 22.51
C ALA A 103 -6.69 -24.02 22.43
N ALA A 104 -6.11 -24.01 21.24
CA ALA A 104 -4.71 -24.36 20.99
C ALA A 104 -4.16 -23.54 19.82
N GLY A 105 -3.11 -22.75 20.06
CA GLY A 105 -2.56 -21.85 19.04
C GLY A 105 -3.61 -20.84 18.56
N ARG A 106 -3.94 -20.88 17.26
CA ARG A 106 -5.01 -20.05 16.65
C ARG A 106 -6.31 -20.83 16.40
N ASN A 107 -6.47 -21.97 17.06
CA ASN A 107 -7.59 -22.87 16.89
C ASN A 107 -8.42 -22.97 18.18
N ILE A 108 -9.71 -23.29 18.06
CA ILE A 108 -10.59 -23.54 19.19
C ILE A 108 -11.55 -24.72 18.93
N LYS A 109 -11.73 -25.58 19.93
CA LYS A 109 -12.63 -26.72 19.85
C LYS A 109 -14.09 -26.30 20.03
N MET A 110 -14.92 -26.67 19.06
CA MET A 110 -16.38 -26.59 19.14
C MET A 110 -16.95 -27.85 19.79
N VAL A 111 -17.90 -27.69 20.69
CA VAL A 111 -18.63 -28.79 21.35
C VAL A 111 -20.12 -28.51 21.32
N GLY A 112 -20.92 -29.45 20.81
CA GLY A 112 -22.38 -29.29 20.70
C GLY A 112 -22.77 -28.05 19.87
N GLY A 113 -21.97 -27.73 18.85
CA GLY A 113 -22.20 -26.59 17.97
C GLY A 113 -21.77 -25.24 18.53
N LYS A 114 -21.05 -25.19 19.67
CA LYS A 114 -20.69 -23.92 20.32
C LYS A 114 -19.23 -23.87 20.76
N ALA A 115 -18.66 -22.66 20.74
CA ALA A 115 -17.40 -22.33 21.40
C ALA A 115 -17.41 -20.87 21.86
N LYS A 116 -16.56 -20.56 22.83
CA LYS A 116 -16.28 -19.20 23.29
C LYS A 116 -14.80 -19.05 23.60
N GLY A 117 -14.22 -17.90 23.27
CA GLY A 117 -12.81 -17.66 23.48
C GLY A 117 -12.46 -16.18 23.45
N VAL A 118 -11.17 -15.92 23.61
CA VAL A 118 -10.56 -14.60 23.44
C VAL A 118 -9.42 -14.73 22.45
N ALA A 119 -9.51 -14.01 21.33
CA ALA A 119 -8.43 -13.88 20.36
C ALA A 119 -7.54 -12.69 20.75
N THR A 120 -6.24 -12.91 20.87
CA THR A 120 -5.25 -11.84 20.91
C THR A 120 -4.89 -11.48 19.48
N VAL A 121 -5.09 -10.24 19.09
CA VAL A 121 -4.89 -9.73 17.72
C VAL A 121 -3.92 -8.56 17.69
N THR A 122 -3.28 -8.35 16.54
CA THR A 122 -2.41 -7.22 16.27
C THR A 122 -2.48 -6.81 14.80
N ALA A 123 -1.91 -5.67 14.45
CA ALA A 123 -1.93 -5.12 13.08
C ALA A 123 -3.34 -4.93 12.50
N VAL A 124 -4.33 -4.65 13.36
CA VAL A 124 -5.75 -4.46 12.98
C VAL A 124 -6.05 -2.98 12.69
N TYR A 125 -6.70 -2.71 11.57
CA TYR A 125 -7.09 -1.37 11.15
C TYR A 125 -8.37 -1.42 10.30
N GLY A 126 -9.03 -0.28 10.15
CA GLY A 126 -10.30 -0.21 9.43
C GLY A 126 -11.39 -1.13 10.02
N PRO A 127 -12.40 -1.50 9.22
CA PRO A 127 -13.43 -2.46 9.63
C PRO A 127 -12.90 -3.90 9.61
N ALA A 128 -12.24 -4.31 10.70
CA ALA A 128 -11.63 -5.64 10.83
C ALA A 128 -12.65 -6.69 11.31
N ARG A 129 -12.55 -7.93 10.83
CA ARG A 129 -13.48 -9.03 11.12
C ARG A 129 -12.76 -10.27 11.60
N LEU A 130 -13.36 -10.97 12.55
CA LEU A 130 -12.92 -12.30 12.95
C LEU A 130 -13.53 -13.34 12.00
N TRP A 131 -12.69 -14.21 11.48
CA TRP A 131 -13.04 -15.30 10.58
C TRP A 131 -12.89 -16.63 11.32
N ILE A 132 -13.88 -17.51 11.13
CA ILE A 132 -13.94 -18.84 11.70
C ILE A 132 -14.10 -19.84 10.55
N ASP A 133 -13.14 -20.74 10.40
CA ASP A 133 -13.13 -21.75 9.34
C ASP A 133 -13.00 -23.15 9.91
N ASP A 134 -13.83 -24.08 9.44
CA ASP A 134 -13.63 -25.50 9.66
C ASP A 134 -12.75 -26.09 8.56
N LEU A 135 -11.48 -26.29 8.89
CA LEU A 135 -10.48 -26.87 7.98
C LEU A 135 -10.33 -28.39 8.14
N GLY A 136 -11.08 -29.04 9.04
CA GLY A 136 -10.91 -30.48 9.33
C GLY A 136 -9.77 -30.80 10.30
N TYR A 137 -9.08 -29.77 10.80
CA TYR A 137 -7.88 -29.91 11.64
C TYR A 137 -8.13 -30.68 12.94
N THR A 138 -7.30 -31.70 13.17
CA THR A 138 -7.28 -32.47 14.41
C THR A 138 -5.89 -32.39 15.05
N PRO A 139 -5.75 -31.82 16.26
CA PRO A 139 -4.44 -31.67 16.89
C PRO A 139 -3.86 -33.01 17.34
N VAL A 140 -2.60 -33.28 16.96
CA VAL A 140 -1.85 -34.45 17.40
C VAL A 140 -1.37 -34.33 18.86
N PRO A 141 -1.41 -35.40 19.69
CA PRO A 141 -0.75 -35.42 20.99
C PRO A 141 0.78 -35.28 20.90
N LEU A 142 1.39 -34.62 21.88
CA LEU A 142 2.86 -34.44 21.93
C LEU A 142 3.59 -35.80 21.95
N GLY A 143 4.41 -36.05 20.93
CA GLY A 143 5.27 -37.23 20.81
C GLY A 143 4.81 -38.27 19.79
N GLU A 144 3.66 -38.06 19.15
CA GLU A 144 3.18 -38.88 18.04
C GLU A 144 3.50 -38.21 16.70
N LYS A 145 3.61 -39.03 15.64
CA LYS A 145 3.84 -38.52 14.29
C LYS A 145 2.46 -38.32 13.64
N PRO A 146 2.05 -37.07 13.33
CA PRO A 146 0.72 -36.78 12.79
C PRO A 146 0.51 -37.47 11.44
N ALA A 147 -0.72 -37.92 11.17
CA ALA A 147 -1.12 -38.52 9.87
C ALA A 147 -0.53 -37.74 8.69
N CYS A 148 -0.77 -36.42 8.65
CA CYS A 148 -0.34 -35.50 7.61
C CYS A 148 1.17 -35.20 7.50
N SER A 149 2.02 -35.94 8.22
CA SER A 149 3.48 -35.88 8.04
C SER A 149 4.14 -37.24 8.20
N ASN A 150 3.35 -38.33 8.27
CA ASN A 150 3.87 -39.62 8.65
C ASN A 150 4.54 -40.37 7.49
N GLY A 151 4.36 -39.92 6.24
CA GLY A 151 4.91 -40.55 5.04
C GLY A 151 3.99 -41.60 4.42
N LYS A 152 2.70 -41.61 4.76
CA LYS A 152 1.70 -42.56 4.29
C LYS A 152 0.47 -41.80 3.80
N ASP A 153 -0.33 -42.53 3.06
CA ASP A 153 -1.69 -42.18 2.64
C ASP A 153 -2.60 -42.89 3.65
N ASP A 154 -3.06 -42.16 4.67
CA ASP A 154 -3.85 -42.69 5.79
C ASP A 154 -5.36 -42.71 5.47
N ASP A 155 -5.84 -41.92 4.50
CA ASP A 155 -7.26 -41.92 4.04
C ASP A 155 -7.52 -42.73 2.75
N GLY A 156 -6.47 -43.08 2.00
CA GLY A 156 -6.50 -43.92 0.81
C GLY A 156 -6.79 -43.19 -0.50
N ASP A 157 -6.60 -41.87 -0.57
CA ASP A 157 -6.90 -41.04 -1.75
C ASP A 157 -5.74 -40.91 -2.76
N VAL A 158 -4.59 -41.54 -2.48
CA VAL A 158 -3.33 -41.54 -3.25
C VAL A 158 -2.47 -40.29 -3.04
N LEU A 159 -2.96 -39.29 -2.33
CA LEU A 159 -2.19 -38.13 -1.88
C LEU A 159 -1.53 -38.51 -0.55
N ILE A 160 -0.36 -37.92 -0.28
CA ILE A 160 0.46 -38.29 0.87
C ILE A 160 0.94 -37.01 1.51
N ASP A 161 0.56 -36.81 2.77
CA ASP A 161 1.00 -35.75 3.66
C ASP A 161 0.79 -34.30 3.14
N PHE A 162 0.87 -33.36 4.06
CA PHE A 162 0.95 -31.93 3.74
C PHE A 162 2.27 -31.60 2.99
N PRO A 163 2.27 -30.73 1.95
CA PRO A 163 1.14 -29.98 1.38
C PRO A 163 0.53 -30.64 0.13
N ALA A 164 0.89 -31.90 -0.17
CA ALA A 164 0.43 -32.57 -1.37
C ALA A 164 -0.99 -33.11 -1.24
N ASP A 165 -1.38 -33.47 -0.01
CA ASP A 165 -2.72 -33.88 0.39
C ASP A 165 -3.58 -32.67 0.83
N PRO A 166 -4.68 -32.35 0.11
CA PRO A 166 -5.65 -31.30 0.47
C PRO A 166 -6.52 -31.62 1.70
N GLY A 167 -6.60 -32.88 2.11
CA GLY A 167 -7.25 -33.31 3.34
C GLY A 167 -6.49 -32.85 4.59
N CYS A 168 -5.18 -32.65 4.45
CA CYS A 168 -4.33 -32.09 5.49
C CYS A 168 -4.42 -30.56 5.58
N ALA A 169 -5.01 -30.05 6.67
CA ALA A 169 -5.02 -28.61 6.91
C ALA A 169 -3.61 -28.06 7.19
N PHE A 170 -2.79 -28.84 7.93
CA PHE A 170 -1.43 -28.49 8.34
C PHE A 170 -0.55 -29.74 8.49
N ALA A 171 0.77 -29.57 8.56
CA ALA A 171 1.71 -30.68 8.76
C ALA A 171 1.61 -31.34 10.15
N ASP A 172 0.98 -30.68 11.14
CA ASP A 172 0.73 -31.21 12.48
C ASP A 172 -0.70 -31.74 12.68
N ASP A 173 -1.43 -31.94 11.58
CA ASP A 173 -2.78 -32.51 11.56
C ASP A 173 -2.76 -34.04 11.66
N ASP A 174 -3.59 -34.58 12.55
CA ASP A 174 -3.71 -36.03 12.78
C ASP A 174 -4.85 -36.67 11.96
N ASN A 175 -5.40 -35.92 11.00
CA ASN A 175 -6.50 -36.33 10.13
C ASN A 175 -6.27 -35.89 8.68
N GLU A 176 -6.48 -36.80 7.74
CA GLU A 176 -6.44 -36.54 6.29
C GLU A 176 -7.85 -36.38 5.70
N ASP A 177 -8.93 -36.41 6.51
CA ASP A 177 -10.26 -36.07 6.00
C ASP A 177 -10.42 -34.55 5.80
N VAL A 178 -11.00 -34.16 4.67
CA VAL A 178 -11.39 -32.77 4.41
C VAL A 178 -12.41 -32.25 5.44
N GLY A 179 -12.20 -31.02 5.91
CA GLY A 179 -13.18 -30.29 6.72
C GLY A 179 -14.50 -30.03 5.99
N THR A 180 -15.51 -29.55 6.72
CA THR A 180 -16.78 -29.13 6.08
C THR A 180 -16.63 -27.85 5.25
N PHE A 181 -15.52 -27.12 5.44
CA PHE A 181 -15.31 -25.76 4.92
C PHE A 181 -16.42 -24.79 5.32
N ALA A 182 -17.18 -25.10 6.38
CA ALA A 182 -18.09 -24.15 6.98
C ALA A 182 -17.26 -22.95 7.45
N ALA A 183 -17.68 -21.77 7.02
CA ALA A 183 -17.03 -20.51 7.36
C ALA A 183 -18.03 -19.55 7.98
N GLY A 184 -17.54 -18.66 8.85
CA GLY A 184 -18.33 -17.62 9.48
C GLY A 184 -17.50 -16.38 9.75
N ILE A 185 -18.11 -15.22 9.58
CA ILE A 185 -17.48 -13.93 9.84
C ILE A 185 -18.24 -13.16 10.90
N SER A 186 -17.51 -12.43 11.75
CA SER A 186 -18.14 -11.53 12.71
C SER A 186 -18.67 -10.25 12.03
N PRO A 187 -19.56 -9.51 12.69
CA PRO A 187 -19.68 -8.07 12.45
C PRO A 187 -18.31 -7.38 12.56
N PRO A 188 -18.10 -6.25 11.88
CA PRO A 188 -16.82 -5.54 11.94
C PRO A 188 -16.58 -4.99 13.34
N VAL A 189 -15.33 -5.08 13.79
CA VAL A 189 -14.79 -4.29 14.88
C VAL A 189 -14.11 -3.07 14.24
N HIS A 190 -14.59 -1.89 14.59
CA HIS A 190 -14.17 -0.66 13.92
C HIS A 190 -12.86 -0.12 14.51
N TYR A 191 -11.81 -0.12 13.69
CA TYR A 191 -10.58 0.64 13.88
C TYR A 191 -10.52 1.77 12.85
N GLU A 192 -9.73 2.80 13.13
CA GLU A 192 -9.40 3.82 12.13
C GLU A 192 -8.58 3.19 11.00
N LEU A 193 -8.78 3.68 9.78
CA LEU A 193 -7.84 3.42 8.70
C LEU A 193 -6.47 4.02 9.06
N PRO A 194 -5.36 3.41 8.62
CA PRO A 194 -4.02 3.92 8.89
C PRO A 194 -3.77 5.24 8.14
N ARG A 195 -2.97 6.12 8.73
CA ARG A 195 -2.48 7.34 8.08
C ARG A 195 -1.21 7.07 7.30
N ILE A 196 -0.75 8.07 6.55
CA ILE A 196 0.53 7.98 5.83
C ILE A 196 1.68 7.71 6.81
N SER A 197 1.69 8.36 7.99
CA SER A 197 2.73 8.16 9.00
C SER A 197 2.71 6.77 9.63
N ASP A 198 1.52 6.16 9.74
CA ASP A 198 1.37 4.78 10.17
C ASP A 198 1.92 3.81 9.13
N ILE A 199 1.66 4.10 7.85
CA ILE A 199 2.18 3.33 6.72
C ILE A 199 3.69 3.41 6.63
N GLN A 200 4.29 4.58 6.87
CA GLN A 200 5.74 4.71 6.93
C GLN A 200 6.36 4.16 8.23
N GLY A 201 5.56 3.85 9.24
CA GLY A 201 6.06 3.27 10.50
C GLY A 201 6.84 4.23 11.40
N LEU A 202 6.88 5.54 11.08
CA LEU A 202 7.72 6.53 11.76
C LEU A 202 9.21 6.16 11.77
N GLY A 203 9.67 5.47 10.73
CA GLY A 203 11.03 4.96 10.59
C GLY A 203 11.42 4.78 9.13
N ALA A 204 12.47 4.01 8.88
CA ALA A 204 13.01 3.76 7.54
C ALA A 204 12.40 2.52 6.85
N ALA A 205 11.32 1.97 7.40
CA ALA A 205 10.64 0.82 6.84
C ALA A 205 9.18 0.76 7.33
N THR A 206 8.28 0.44 6.41
CA THR A 206 6.88 0.21 6.70
C THR A 206 6.63 -1.02 7.60
N PRO A 207 5.67 -0.95 8.54
CA PRO A 207 5.19 -2.11 9.27
C PRO A 207 4.18 -2.95 8.47
N PHE A 208 3.83 -2.53 7.25
CA PHE A 208 2.83 -3.17 6.38
C PHE A 208 3.41 -3.65 5.04
N PRO A 209 4.52 -4.39 5.01
CA PRO A 209 5.15 -4.76 3.75
C PRO A 209 4.24 -5.66 2.92
N TYR A 210 4.00 -5.27 1.67
CA TYR A 210 3.16 -5.99 0.69
C TYR A 210 1.67 -6.05 1.03
N GLU A 211 1.21 -5.26 1.99
CA GLU A 211 -0.21 -5.18 2.35
C GLU A 211 -0.97 -4.20 1.45
N ALA A 212 -2.18 -4.58 1.06
CA ALA A 212 -3.11 -3.70 0.38
C ALA A 212 -3.88 -2.85 1.41
N ILE A 213 -3.62 -1.55 1.43
CA ILE A 213 -4.13 -0.64 2.46
C ILE A 213 -4.94 0.49 1.84
N GLU A 214 -6.06 0.82 2.48
CA GLU A 214 -6.78 2.08 2.27
C GLU A 214 -6.30 3.11 3.29
N ILE A 215 -5.87 4.29 2.81
CA ILE A 215 -5.37 5.38 3.64
C ILE A 215 -6.53 6.19 4.18
N ASN A 216 -6.44 6.58 5.45
CA ASN A 216 -7.40 7.49 6.07
C ASN A 216 -7.34 8.90 5.46
N THR A 217 -8.31 9.21 4.60
CA THR A 217 -8.46 10.52 3.94
C THR A 217 -9.42 11.47 4.67
N HIS A 218 -10.05 11.05 5.78
CA HIS A 218 -11.27 11.66 6.32
C HIS A 218 -11.13 12.46 7.63
N ARG A 219 -9.95 12.96 8.01
CA ARG A 219 -9.72 13.62 9.31
C ARG A 219 -8.76 14.82 9.22
N PRO A 220 -8.84 15.80 10.14
CA PRO A 220 -9.47 17.11 9.92
C PRO A 220 -8.98 17.93 8.70
N LYS A 221 -7.86 17.59 8.07
CA LYS A 221 -7.30 18.31 6.92
C LYS A 221 -7.11 17.37 5.72
N PRO A 222 -7.15 17.89 4.48
CA PRO A 222 -7.07 17.04 3.30
C PRO A 222 -5.68 16.43 3.08
N LEU A 223 -5.65 15.32 2.36
CA LEU A 223 -4.47 14.82 1.68
C LEU A 223 -4.33 15.58 0.36
N VAL A 224 -3.21 16.29 0.17
CA VAL A 224 -3.01 17.18 -0.98
C VAL A 224 -1.95 16.61 -1.92
N VAL A 225 -2.23 16.61 -3.23
CA VAL A 225 -1.26 16.27 -4.26
C VAL A 225 -0.19 17.37 -4.35
N THR A 226 1.05 17.03 -4.02
CA THR A 226 2.17 18.00 -4.00
C THR A 226 3.02 17.97 -5.26
N ARG A 227 3.03 16.84 -5.98
CA ARG A 227 3.67 16.67 -7.29
C ARG A 227 2.94 15.60 -8.11
N VAL A 228 2.85 15.83 -9.42
CA VAL A 228 2.45 14.82 -10.40
C VAL A 228 3.68 14.49 -11.24
N ALA A 229 4.00 13.21 -11.41
CA ALA A 229 5.17 12.71 -12.12
C ALA A 229 4.75 11.87 -13.34
N SER A 230 5.73 11.45 -14.16
CA SER A 230 5.50 10.55 -15.31
C SER A 230 5.04 9.16 -14.90
N ASP A 231 5.34 8.78 -13.67
CA ASP A 231 5.24 7.44 -13.08
C ASP A 231 4.43 7.44 -11.78
N GLY A 232 3.57 8.44 -11.56
CA GLY A 232 2.73 8.51 -10.36
C GLY A 232 2.52 9.91 -9.84
N PHE A 233 2.29 10.02 -8.54
CA PHE A 233 2.03 11.28 -7.85
C PHE A 233 2.45 11.22 -6.39
N TYR A 234 2.72 12.40 -5.82
CA TYR A 234 3.10 12.57 -4.42
C TYR A 234 1.95 13.22 -3.67
N VAL A 235 1.66 12.71 -2.47
CA VAL A 235 0.59 13.17 -1.61
C VAL A 235 1.16 13.55 -0.25
N THR A 236 0.59 14.57 0.38
CA THR A 236 0.92 14.98 1.74
C THR A 236 -0.33 15.06 2.59
N ASP A 237 -0.32 14.39 3.75
CA ASP A 237 -1.34 14.55 4.78
C ASP A 237 -1.03 15.81 5.63
N LEU A 238 -1.90 16.82 5.53
CA LEU A 238 -1.72 18.09 6.23
C LEU A 238 -2.03 18.02 7.74
N SER A 239 -2.64 16.94 8.21
CA SER A 239 -3.01 16.75 9.62
C SER A 239 -1.80 16.48 10.51
N GLU A 240 -0.70 15.97 9.94
CA GLU A 240 0.46 15.45 10.69
C GLU A 240 1.79 16.14 10.32
N ALA A 241 1.71 17.34 9.75
CA ALA A 241 2.88 18.10 9.32
C ALA A 241 3.92 18.36 10.44
N ALA A 242 3.51 18.37 11.71
CA ALA A 242 4.43 18.58 12.83
C ALA A 242 5.25 17.34 13.21
N THR A 243 4.78 16.15 12.87
CA THR A 243 5.42 14.86 13.19
C THR A 243 6.41 14.41 12.11
N GLY A 244 6.17 14.78 10.85
CA GLY A 244 6.85 14.20 9.69
C GLY A 244 6.24 12.86 9.30
N TYR A 245 6.88 12.15 8.36
CA TYR A 245 6.42 10.86 7.79
C TYR A 245 5.03 10.95 7.15
N ASN A 246 4.59 12.14 6.77
CA ASN A 246 3.22 12.42 6.33
C ASN A 246 3.14 12.64 4.82
N HIS A 247 4.10 12.11 4.06
CA HIS A 247 4.17 12.28 2.61
C HIS A 247 4.36 10.92 1.93
N ILE A 248 3.69 10.61 0.83
CA ILE A 248 3.91 9.31 0.16
C ILE A 248 3.88 9.48 -1.34
N PHE A 249 4.72 8.70 -2.01
CA PHE A 249 4.63 8.51 -3.44
C PHE A 249 3.71 7.33 -3.75
N ALA A 250 2.77 7.58 -4.65
CA ALA A 250 1.91 6.57 -5.22
C ALA A 250 2.38 6.29 -6.65
N PHE A 251 3.11 5.18 -6.81
CA PHE A 251 3.67 4.72 -8.07
C PHE A 251 2.59 4.20 -9.02
N ASN A 252 2.57 4.71 -10.24
CA ASN A 252 1.72 4.24 -11.33
C ASN A 252 2.54 4.15 -12.63
N PHE A 253 2.23 3.24 -13.53
CA PHE A 253 3.00 3.10 -14.78
C PHE A 253 2.89 4.30 -15.75
N SER A 254 2.02 5.26 -15.44
CA SER A 254 1.80 6.45 -16.22
C SER A 254 1.35 7.62 -15.34
N THR A 255 1.53 8.84 -15.84
CA THR A 255 0.95 10.04 -15.24
C THR A 255 -0.56 9.87 -14.99
N PRO A 256 -1.03 10.05 -13.75
CA PRO A 256 -2.45 10.04 -13.39
C PRO A 256 -3.28 10.96 -14.30
N PRO A 257 -4.24 10.44 -15.10
CA PRO A 257 -5.01 11.26 -16.02
C PRO A 257 -5.85 12.28 -15.26
N GLY A 258 -5.79 13.53 -15.70
CA GLY A 258 -6.57 14.63 -15.15
C GLY A 258 -6.20 15.08 -13.74
N MET A 259 -5.23 14.46 -13.05
CA MET A 259 -4.75 14.91 -11.73
C MET A 259 -3.84 16.14 -11.88
N ARG A 260 -3.94 17.08 -10.95
CA ARG A 260 -3.10 18.28 -10.89
C ARG A 260 -2.53 18.46 -9.49
N VAL A 261 -1.39 19.15 -9.40
CA VAL A 261 -0.90 19.67 -8.11
C VAL A 261 -2.02 20.48 -7.48
N CYS A 262 -2.19 20.30 -6.17
CA CYS A 262 -3.23 20.89 -5.34
C CYS A 262 -4.61 20.20 -5.33
N ASP A 263 -4.77 19.11 -6.09
CA ASP A 263 -5.94 18.25 -5.90
C ASP A 263 -5.95 17.65 -4.49
N ARG A 264 -7.16 17.46 -3.94
CA ARG A 264 -7.38 16.82 -2.64
C ARG A 264 -7.79 15.37 -2.87
N VAL A 265 -7.00 14.45 -2.35
CA VAL A 265 -7.28 13.02 -2.43
C VAL A 265 -8.34 12.65 -1.38
N THR A 266 -9.50 12.18 -1.84
CA THR A 266 -10.64 11.80 -0.98
C THR A 266 -10.75 10.29 -0.78
N PHE A 267 -10.09 9.52 -1.63
CA PHE A 267 -9.93 8.08 -1.49
C PHE A 267 -8.54 7.72 -2.03
N LEU A 268 -7.81 6.86 -1.31
CA LEU A 268 -6.50 6.37 -1.73
C LEU A 268 -6.28 4.98 -1.16
N THR A 269 -6.03 4.02 -2.04
CA THR A 269 -5.60 2.68 -1.66
C THR A 269 -4.51 2.19 -2.60
N GLY A 270 -3.65 1.30 -2.13
CA GLY A 270 -2.59 0.68 -2.93
C GLY A 270 -1.89 -0.40 -2.12
N THR A 271 -0.94 -1.10 -2.75
CA THR A 271 -0.09 -2.07 -2.06
C THR A 271 1.16 -1.37 -1.57
N VAL A 272 1.41 -1.40 -0.26
CA VAL A 272 2.59 -0.78 0.35
C VAL A 272 3.82 -1.62 0.02
N VAL A 273 4.87 -0.98 -0.49
CA VAL A 273 6.12 -1.64 -0.85
C VAL A 273 7.33 -0.82 -0.41
N GLU A 274 8.40 -1.52 -0.04
CA GLU A 274 9.73 -0.95 0.15
C GLU A 274 10.53 -1.10 -1.14
N PHE A 275 10.76 0.00 -1.85
CA PHE A 275 11.42 -0.03 -3.15
C PHE A 275 12.74 0.73 -3.11
N PHE A 276 13.86 0.00 -2.99
CA PHE A 276 15.21 0.58 -2.84
C PHE A 276 15.35 1.56 -1.66
N GLY A 277 14.74 1.25 -0.51
CA GLY A 277 14.85 2.04 0.72
C GLY A 277 13.99 3.30 0.69
N PHE A 278 12.81 3.17 0.09
CA PHE A 278 11.81 4.22 -0.10
C PHE A 278 10.43 3.56 0.03
N THR A 279 9.59 4.03 0.95
CA THR A 279 8.24 3.50 1.13
C THR A 279 7.30 4.12 0.10
N GLU A 280 6.67 3.29 -0.73
CA GLU A 280 5.71 3.75 -1.74
C GLU A 280 4.41 2.93 -1.77
N LEU A 281 3.38 3.50 -2.37
CA LEU A 281 2.16 2.78 -2.74
C LEU A 281 2.23 2.36 -4.21
N SER A 282 2.25 1.06 -4.46
CA SER A 282 2.13 0.49 -5.80
C SER A 282 0.67 0.22 -6.19
N PHE A 283 0.36 0.30 -7.48
CA PHE A 283 -0.97 0.08 -8.05
C PHE A 283 -2.09 0.88 -7.38
N PRO A 284 -1.95 2.22 -7.25
CA PRO A 284 -2.88 3.04 -6.51
C PRO A 284 -4.25 3.13 -7.19
N SER A 285 -5.31 3.01 -6.41
CA SER A 285 -6.66 3.48 -6.77
C SER A 285 -6.98 4.73 -5.96
N TYR A 286 -7.48 5.75 -6.63
CA TYR A 286 -7.70 7.04 -5.99
C TYR A 286 -8.93 7.77 -6.53
N VAL A 287 -9.49 8.64 -5.69
CA VAL A 287 -10.49 9.64 -6.07
C VAL A 287 -9.99 10.99 -5.58
N VAL A 288 -10.14 12.01 -6.43
CA VAL A 288 -9.78 13.38 -6.08
C VAL A 288 -10.98 14.30 -6.13
N SER A 289 -10.97 15.29 -5.24
CA SER A 289 -11.71 16.54 -5.39
C SER A 289 -10.70 17.65 -5.70
N TYR A 290 -11.14 18.75 -6.29
CA TYR A 290 -10.23 19.81 -6.69
C TYR A 290 -10.76 21.20 -6.31
N PRO A 291 -9.88 22.10 -5.86
CA PRO A 291 -10.25 23.50 -5.66
C PRO A 291 -10.45 24.20 -7.02
N LEU A 292 -11.53 24.99 -7.12
CA LEU A 292 -11.81 25.84 -8.27
C LEU A 292 -11.13 27.21 -8.13
N GLU A 293 -10.59 27.71 -9.25
CA GLU A 293 -9.97 29.04 -9.30
C GLU A 293 -10.96 30.14 -8.91
N GLY A 294 -10.58 30.97 -7.93
CA GLY A 294 -11.40 32.08 -7.44
C GLY A 294 -12.42 31.70 -6.36
N GLU A 295 -12.65 30.40 -6.12
CA GLU A 295 -13.53 29.91 -5.07
C GLU A 295 -12.76 29.34 -3.88
N GLU A 296 -11.70 28.58 -4.15
CA GLU A 296 -10.88 27.92 -3.14
C GLU A 296 -9.39 28.23 -3.33
N THR A 297 -8.65 28.16 -2.22
CA THR A 297 -7.20 28.37 -2.24
C THR A 297 -6.46 27.06 -2.20
N CYS A 298 -5.33 27.02 -2.88
CA CYS A 298 -4.45 25.88 -2.82
C CYS A 298 -3.82 25.69 -1.42
N GLU A 299 -3.73 24.45 -0.94
CA GLU A 299 -3.25 24.09 0.40
C GLU A 299 -1.93 23.32 0.40
N VAL A 300 -1.20 23.30 -0.73
CA VAL A 300 0.15 22.70 -0.78
C VAL A 300 1.05 23.41 0.26
N PRO A 301 1.65 22.69 1.21
CA PRO A 301 2.41 23.29 2.30
C PRO A 301 3.71 23.92 1.77
N GLU A 302 4.19 24.97 2.43
CA GLU A 302 5.52 25.51 2.13
C GLU A 302 6.59 24.44 2.42
N PRO A 303 7.63 24.33 1.58
CA PRO A 303 8.64 23.31 1.74
C PRO A 303 9.46 23.49 3.02
N THR A 304 9.84 22.37 3.62
CA THR A 304 10.83 22.35 4.70
C THR A 304 12.20 22.72 4.12
N VAL A 305 12.85 23.75 4.67
CA VAL A 305 14.21 24.13 4.26
C VAL A 305 15.21 23.16 4.88
N LEU A 306 16.05 22.53 4.04
CA LEU A 306 17.10 21.62 4.46
C LEU A 306 18.38 22.40 4.74
N ASP A 307 18.79 22.42 6.00
CA ASP A 307 20.07 22.94 6.43
C ASP A 307 21.15 21.84 6.50
N ASP A 308 22.39 22.24 6.79
CA ASP A 308 23.54 21.33 6.87
C ASP A 308 23.33 20.23 7.91
N ALA A 309 22.65 20.54 9.02
CA ALA A 309 22.37 19.59 10.10
C ALA A 309 21.33 18.54 9.69
N THR A 310 20.29 18.96 8.97
CA THR A 310 19.23 18.08 8.47
C THR A 310 19.78 17.14 7.40
N ILE A 311 20.51 17.65 6.41
CA ILE A 311 21.11 16.83 5.34
C ILE A 311 22.09 15.79 5.90
N GLY A 312 22.82 16.13 6.96
CA GLY A 312 23.72 15.21 7.65
C GLY A 312 23.05 14.18 8.57
N ASN A 313 21.72 14.19 8.72
CA ASN A 313 20.99 13.32 9.63
C ASN A 313 19.97 12.46 8.87
N ALA A 314 20.28 11.16 8.73
CA ALA A 314 19.43 10.21 8.02
C ALA A 314 18.00 10.16 8.56
N ASP A 315 17.81 10.11 9.88
CA ASP A 315 16.46 10.08 10.51
C ASP A 315 15.67 11.36 10.25
N ALA A 316 16.35 12.50 10.15
CA ALA A 316 15.71 13.79 9.84
C ALA A 316 15.30 13.88 8.36
N MET A 317 16.11 13.31 7.46
CA MET A 317 15.79 13.23 6.03
C MET A 317 14.65 12.23 5.78
N GLU A 318 14.64 11.11 6.48
CA GLU A 318 13.60 10.07 6.40
C GLU A 318 12.20 10.64 6.69
N LYS A 319 12.10 11.50 7.71
CA LYS A 319 10.85 12.21 8.04
C LYS A 319 10.26 13.02 6.90
N LEU A 320 11.10 13.43 5.95
CA LEU A 320 10.76 14.29 4.83
C LEU A 320 10.72 13.51 3.51
N GLU A 321 10.90 12.18 3.53
CA GLU A 321 10.78 11.33 2.36
C GLU A 321 9.45 11.57 1.66
N SER A 322 9.47 11.68 0.32
CA SER A 322 8.32 12.07 -0.53
C SER A 322 7.76 13.48 -0.29
N GLY A 323 8.27 14.20 0.71
CA GLY A 323 7.83 15.53 1.10
C GLY A 323 8.40 16.64 0.23
N LEU A 324 7.74 17.80 0.24
CA LEU A 324 8.24 18.99 -0.42
C LEU A 324 9.32 19.66 0.45
N VAL A 325 10.52 19.81 -0.10
CA VAL A 325 11.69 20.36 0.59
C VAL A 325 12.34 21.47 -0.25
N ARG A 326 13.19 22.27 0.38
CA ARG A 326 13.95 23.34 -0.28
C ARG A 326 15.40 23.37 0.20
N ILE A 327 16.34 23.51 -0.73
CA ILE A 327 17.74 23.86 -0.44
C ILE A 327 18.01 25.29 -0.93
N GLU A 328 18.90 26.03 -0.25
CA GLU A 328 19.15 27.44 -0.54
C GLU A 328 20.65 27.77 -0.58
N GLY A 329 21.07 28.47 -1.64
CA GLY A 329 22.46 28.90 -1.83
C GLY A 329 23.43 27.76 -2.13
N PHE A 330 22.98 26.74 -2.85
CA PHE A 330 23.81 25.60 -3.25
C PHE A 330 24.43 25.83 -4.63
N ARG A 331 25.73 25.54 -4.75
CA ARG A 331 26.51 25.67 -5.97
C ARG A 331 26.48 24.39 -6.79
N VAL A 332 26.32 24.49 -8.10
CA VAL A 332 26.46 23.35 -9.03
C VAL A 332 27.90 22.85 -9.07
N ALA A 333 28.08 21.53 -9.09
CA ALA A 333 29.37 20.87 -9.28
C ALA A 333 30.18 21.47 -10.44
N THR A 334 31.49 21.64 -10.27
CA THR A 334 32.33 22.21 -11.33
C THR A 334 32.79 21.18 -12.36
N LYS A 335 32.95 19.92 -11.95
CA LYS A 335 33.42 18.83 -12.82
C LYS A 335 32.23 18.05 -13.35
N PHE A 336 31.68 18.57 -14.44
CA PHE A 336 30.42 18.09 -14.99
C PHE A 336 30.35 18.34 -16.50
N GLY A 337 30.67 17.35 -17.31
CA GLY A 337 30.68 17.54 -18.75
C GLY A 337 30.66 16.25 -19.57
N PRO A 338 30.20 16.35 -20.83
CA PRO A 338 29.90 15.19 -21.68
C PRO A 338 31.10 14.44 -22.22
N LYS A 339 32.31 15.02 -22.16
CA LYS A 339 33.47 14.41 -22.81
C LYS A 339 34.00 13.24 -21.96
N PRO A 340 34.54 12.19 -22.60
CA PRO A 340 35.15 11.05 -21.88
C PRO A 340 36.28 11.50 -20.95
N VAL A 341 36.34 10.97 -19.73
CA VAL A 341 37.43 11.26 -18.78
C VAL A 341 38.78 10.87 -19.37
N VAL A 342 39.80 11.71 -19.14
CA VAL A 342 41.17 11.47 -19.57
C VAL A 342 42.02 11.10 -18.35
N ASP A 343 42.79 10.03 -18.44
CA ASP A 343 43.72 9.55 -17.39
C ASP A 343 43.07 9.35 -16.01
N ASN A 344 41.77 9.04 -15.95
CA ASN A 344 40.96 8.95 -14.72
C ASN A 344 40.97 10.24 -13.88
N ILE A 345 41.08 11.40 -14.52
CA ILE A 345 41.06 12.71 -13.86
C ILE A 345 39.84 13.49 -14.38
N PRO A 346 38.72 13.52 -13.63
CA PRO A 346 37.57 14.31 -14.01
C PRO A 346 37.87 15.82 -13.96
N ASP A 347 37.33 16.56 -14.93
CA ASP A 347 37.41 18.01 -15.03
C ASP A 347 36.07 18.64 -15.45
N ALA A 348 36.06 19.95 -15.73
CA ALA A 348 34.85 20.68 -16.07
C ALA A 348 34.15 20.20 -17.34
N ASP A 349 34.89 19.67 -18.31
CA ASP A 349 34.35 19.19 -19.57
C ASP A 349 34.32 17.65 -19.66
N HIS A 350 35.17 16.98 -18.89
CA HIS A 350 35.36 15.53 -18.90
C HIS A 350 34.89 14.90 -17.59
N SER A 351 33.66 14.41 -17.55
CA SER A 351 33.15 13.59 -16.44
C SER A 351 32.37 12.36 -16.89
N ASN A 352 32.47 12.01 -18.18
CA ASN A 352 31.83 10.84 -18.76
C ASN A 352 32.73 9.60 -18.63
N CYS A 353 32.25 8.59 -17.91
CA CYS A 353 32.94 7.32 -17.71
C CYS A 353 32.50 6.19 -18.64
N ASP A 354 31.57 6.44 -19.56
CA ASP A 354 31.35 5.59 -20.73
C ASP A 354 32.45 5.91 -21.76
N LEU A 355 33.58 5.21 -21.63
CA LEU A 355 34.78 5.44 -22.43
C LEU A 355 34.68 4.78 -23.80
N ASN A 356 33.81 3.77 -23.93
CA ASN A 356 33.61 3.02 -25.17
C ASN A 356 32.48 3.58 -26.05
N GLY A 357 31.58 4.39 -25.48
CA GLY A 357 30.49 5.09 -26.15
C GLY A 357 29.23 4.25 -26.38
N ASP A 358 28.98 3.21 -25.59
CA ASP A 358 27.79 2.35 -25.70
C ASP A 358 26.56 2.88 -24.93
N GLY A 359 26.73 3.99 -24.21
CA GLY A 359 25.71 4.67 -23.43
C GLY A 359 25.62 4.22 -21.98
N GLN A 360 26.50 3.33 -21.51
CA GLN A 360 26.52 2.82 -20.15
C GLN A 360 27.94 2.79 -19.57
N VAL A 361 28.05 2.74 -18.24
CA VAL A 361 29.33 2.53 -17.56
C VAL A 361 29.43 1.05 -17.22
N ASP A 362 30.40 0.35 -17.78
CA ASP A 362 30.72 -1.03 -17.41
C ASP A 362 31.60 -1.04 -16.14
N PHE A 363 30.99 -1.33 -15.00
CA PHE A 363 31.68 -1.42 -13.73
C PHE A 363 32.65 -2.61 -13.62
N GLU A 364 32.53 -3.62 -14.48
CA GLU A 364 33.47 -4.76 -14.54
C GLU A 364 34.69 -4.45 -15.41
N SER A 365 34.58 -3.46 -16.31
CA SER A 365 35.71 -2.97 -17.10
C SER A 365 36.72 -2.24 -16.22
N GLN A 366 37.99 -2.63 -16.30
CA GLN A 366 39.07 -1.96 -15.56
C GLN A 366 39.16 -0.46 -15.89
N ALA A 367 38.85 -0.06 -17.12
CA ALA A 367 38.95 1.34 -17.54
C ALA A 367 37.78 2.18 -17.03
N GLU A 368 36.55 1.72 -17.26
CA GLU A 368 35.33 2.47 -16.92
C GLU A 368 35.01 2.39 -15.43
N GLY A 369 35.24 1.23 -14.80
CA GLY A 369 35.16 1.07 -13.35
C GLY A 369 36.13 2.00 -12.62
N ALA A 370 37.40 2.06 -13.04
CA ALA A 370 38.38 2.98 -12.43
C ALA A 370 38.04 4.47 -12.66
N CYS A 371 37.47 4.81 -13.81
CA CYS A 371 36.96 6.16 -14.07
C CYS A 371 35.81 6.50 -13.11
N SER A 372 34.84 5.59 -12.98
CA SER A 372 33.66 5.76 -12.13
C SER A 372 34.06 5.91 -10.67
N ASP A 373 34.99 5.07 -10.20
CA ASP A 373 35.58 5.16 -8.85
C ASP A 373 36.30 6.50 -8.61
N ALA A 374 37.05 7.00 -9.61
CA ALA A 374 37.72 8.30 -9.51
C ALA A 374 36.72 9.45 -9.41
N CYS A 375 35.62 9.41 -10.17
CA CYS A 375 34.54 10.40 -10.07
C CYS A 375 33.75 10.26 -8.76
N ALA A 376 33.52 9.04 -8.27
CA ALA A 376 32.84 8.81 -6.99
C ALA A 376 33.68 9.33 -5.80
N ALA A 377 35.01 9.18 -5.86
CA ALA A 377 35.94 9.68 -4.86
C ALA A 377 36.10 11.22 -4.88
N ASP A 378 35.82 11.85 -6.01
CA ASP A 378 35.83 13.31 -6.13
C ASP A 378 34.45 13.89 -5.81
N ALA A 379 34.37 14.62 -4.69
CA ALA A 379 33.15 15.28 -4.28
C ALA A 379 32.59 16.16 -5.41
N GLU A 380 33.43 16.92 -6.13
CA GLU A 380 33.02 17.85 -7.18
C GLU A 380 32.64 17.19 -8.52
N CYS A 381 32.82 15.88 -8.67
CA CYS A 381 32.54 15.19 -9.93
C CYS A 381 31.10 14.70 -10.02
N THR A 382 30.34 15.23 -10.98
CA THR A 382 29.06 14.64 -11.42
C THR A 382 29.33 13.77 -12.64
N GLU A 383 29.19 12.46 -12.49
CA GLU A 383 29.39 11.50 -13.59
C GLU A 383 28.32 11.71 -14.66
N TRP A 384 28.77 11.90 -15.90
CA TRP A 384 27.91 12.33 -17.00
C TRP A 384 26.92 11.26 -17.45
N THR A 385 27.34 10.00 -17.56
CA THR A 385 26.48 8.92 -18.07
C THR A 385 25.30 8.66 -17.14
N SER A 386 25.55 8.66 -15.83
CA SER A 386 24.53 8.60 -14.78
C SER A 386 23.61 9.82 -14.82
N TYR A 387 24.15 11.03 -15.00
CA TYR A 387 23.33 12.21 -15.21
C TYR A 387 22.48 12.11 -16.50
N SER A 388 23.05 11.65 -17.61
CA SER A 388 22.33 11.51 -18.88
C SER A 388 21.20 10.48 -18.79
N ALA A 389 21.38 9.42 -18.00
CA ALA A 389 20.39 8.37 -17.81
C ALA A 389 19.29 8.74 -16.80
N ARG A 390 19.64 9.47 -15.72
CA ARG A 390 18.74 9.68 -14.56
C ARG A 390 18.44 11.14 -14.26
N GLY A 391 19.21 12.08 -14.78
CA GLY A 391 19.06 13.53 -14.58
C GLY A 391 19.64 14.06 -13.26
N ASN A 392 20.21 13.20 -12.40
CA ASN A 392 20.71 13.58 -11.09
C ASN A 392 22.12 14.18 -11.19
N TYR A 393 22.35 15.29 -10.50
CA TYR A 393 23.67 15.91 -10.40
C TYR A 393 23.91 16.53 -9.02
N LYS A 394 25.18 16.74 -8.68
CA LYS A 394 25.59 17.15 -7.33
C LYS A 394 25.59 18.68 -7.19
N VAL A 395 25.17 19.15 -6.01
CA VAL A 395 25.27 20.56 -5.60
C VAL A 395 25.83 20.68 -4.19
N PHE A 396 26.44 21.83 -3.88
CA PHE A 396 27.28 22.03 -2.69
C PHE A 396 26.99 23.32 -1.94
N LYS A 397 27.05 23.27 -0.61
CA LYS A 397 27.10 24.46 0.24
C LYS A 397 28.13 24.23 1.35
N GLY A 398 29.26 24.91 1.27
CA GLY A 398 30.39 24.62 2.16
C GLY A 398 30.86 23.17 1.97
N ASN A 399 30.74 22.36 3.03
CA ASN A 399 31.07 20.93 3.01
C ASN A 399 29.84 20.03 2.81
N THR A 400 28.63 20.61 2.76
CA THR A 400 27.38 19.86 2.58
C THR A 400 27.15 19.60 1.10
N GLN A 401 26.78 18.37 0.79
CA GLN A 401 26.51 17.91 -0.57
C GLN A 401 25.14 17.23 -0.61
N ILE A 402 24.38 17.47 -1.68
CA ILE A 402 23.14 16.78 -1.99
C ILE A 402 22.97 16.64 -3.50
N GLN A 403 22.15 15.70 -3.96
CA GLN A 403 21.79 15.58 -5.37
C GLN A 403 20.50 16.35 -5.66
N ILE A 404 20.40 16.90 -6.86
CA ILE A 404 19.16 17.44 -7.38
C ILE A 404 18.88 16.90 -8.79
N GLN A 405 17.61 16.94 -9.17
CA GLN A 405 17.16 16.60 -10.52
C GLN A 405 16.25 17.72 -11.02
N THR A 406 16.63 18.33 -12.14
CA THR A 406 15.93 19.51 -12.69
C THR A 406 15.28 19.25 -14.06
N GLY A 407 15.05 17.98 -14.42
CA GLY A 407 14.52 17.60 -15.73
C GLY A 407 13.12 18.17 -16.04
N THR A 408 12.35 18.51 -15.01
CA THR A 408 11.03 19.17 -15.14
C THR A 408 11.13 20.68 -15.37
N ALA A 409 12.29 21.28 -15.16
CA ALA A 409 12.58 22.69 -15.46
C ALA A 409 13.16 22.80 -16.88
N ALA A 410 12.34 22.62 -17.91
CA ALA A 410 12.77 22.48 -19.32
C ALA A 410 13.67 23.60 -19.86
N GLY A 411 13.66 24.79 -19.26
CA GLY A 411 14.51 25.92 -19.66
C GLY A 411 15.93 25.92 -19.05
N PHE A 412 16.24 24.97 -18.17
CA PHE A 412 17.48 24.95 -17.39
C PHE A 412 18.43 23.85 -17.87
N ASP A 413 19.65 24.24 -18.25
CA ASP A 413 20.73 23.32 -18.60
C ASP A 413 21.78 23.31 -17.48
N PRO A 414 21.83 22.29 -16.61
CA PRO A 414 22.68 22.30 -15.44
C PRO A 414 24.18 22.36 -15.80
N THR A 415 24.56 21.96 -17.02
CA THR A 415 25.95 21.98 -17.50
C THR A 415 26.40 23.39 -17.89
N GLY A 416 25.46 24.28 -18.25
CA GLY A 416 25.69 25.70 -18.46
C GLY A 416 25.87 26.50 -17.16
N HIS A 417 25.47 25.91 -16.01
CA HIS A 417 25.46 26.56 -14.69
C HIS A 417 26.54 26.02 -13.75
N LYS A 418 27.57 25.33 -14.25
CA LYS A 418 28.67 24.77 -13.45
C LYS A 418 29.34 25.84 -12.60
N GLY A 419 29.47 25.57 -11.30
CA GLY A 419 30.05 26.52 -10.35
C GLY A 419 29.16 27.72 -10.01
N GLU A 420 27.98 27.86 -10.61
CA GLU A 420 27.00 28.88 -10.24
C GLU A 420 26.25 28.47 -8.96
N THR A 421 25.93 29.46 -8.13
CA THR A 421 25.05 29.29 -6.98
C THR A 421 23.59 29.39 -7.41
N LEU A 422 22.83 28.33 -7.14
CA LEU A 422 21.37 28.34 -7.18
C LEU A 422 20.85 28.98 -5.89
N ASP A 423 20.05 30.02 -6.03
CA ASP A 423 19.51 30.76 -4.88
C ASP A 423 18.58 29.87 -4.06
N ALA A 424 17.71 29.09 -4.74
CA ALA A 424 16.87 28.07 -4.14
C ALA A 424 16.50 26.97 -5.13
N VAL A 425 16.41 25.73 -4.63
CA VAL A 425 15.84 24.59 -5.36
C VAL A 425 14.77 23.96 -4.47
N THR A 426 13.53 23.96 -4.94
CA THR A 426 12.39 23.32 -4.28
C THR A 426 12.06 22.02 -5.00
N GLY A 427 11.57 20.99 -4.31
CA GLY A 427 11.21 19.75 -4.96
C GLY A 427 10.74 18.69 -3.99
N THR A 428 10.32 17.54 -4.51
CA THR A 428 10.04 16.37 -3.66
C THR A 428 11.34 15.66 -3.33
N LEU A 429 11.50 15.26 -2.07
CA LEU A 429 12.67 14.51 -1.61
C LEU A 429 12.51 13.02 -1.92
N ARG A 430 13.51 12.41 -2.56
CA ARG A 430 13.52 10.98 -2.91
C ARG A 430 14.76 10.30 -2.36
N ASN A 431 14.57 9.13 -1.76
CA ASN A 431 15.63 8.22 -1.33
C ASN A 431 15.96 7.20 -2.43
N PHE A 432 17.24 6.85 -2.57
CA PHE A 432 17.70 5.73 -3.38
C PHE A 432 18.90 5.06 -2.71
N SER A 433 18.70 3.85 -2.18
CA SER A 433 19.69 3.10 -1.37
C SER A 433 20.94 2.59 -2.11
N GLY A 434 21.10 2.88 -3.40
CA GLY A 434 22.17 2.33 -4.24
C GLY A 434 23.52 3.07 -4.25
N GLY A 435 23.80 4.00 -3.32
CA GLY A 435 25.00 4.83 -3.35
C GLY A 435 25.46 5.39 -2.00
N SER A 436 26.41 6.34 -2.02
CA SER A 436 26.89 7.09 -0.84
C SER A 436 26.11 8.39 -0.59
N LEU A 437 25.31 8.82 -1.58
CA LEU A 437 24.42 9.98 -1.52
C LEU A 437 23.03 9.49 -1.93
N ASN A 438 22.19 9.28 -0.93
CA ASN A 438 20.92 8.59 -1.14
C ASN A 438 19.74 9.54 -1.37
N TRP A 439 19.93 10.85 -1.17
CA TRP A 439 18.85 11.83 -1.21
C TRP A 439 18.94 12.76 -2.41
N THR A 440 17.86 12.82 -3.19
CA THR A 440 17.71 13.72 -4.34
C THR A 440 16.52 14.65 -4.15
N VAL A 441 16.71 15.95 -4.39
CA VAL A 441 15.60 16.91 -4.51
C VAL A 441 15.19 16.99 -5.98
N GLU A 442 13.99 16.52 -6.30
CA GLU A 442 13.46 16.52 -7.66
C GLU A 442 12.48 17.67 -7.87
N THR A 443 12.80 18.60 -8.77
CA THR A 443 11.92 19.74 -9.06
C THR A 443 10.59 19.27 -9.65
N ARG A 444 9.51 20.01 -9.39
CA ARG A 444 8.18 19.70 -9.96
C ARG A 444 7.97 20.41 -11.30
N CYS A 445 8.48 21.63 -11.43
CA CYS A 445 8.45 22.44 -12.64
C CYS A 445 9.50 23.55 -12.57
N SER A 446 9.50 24.49 -13.53
CA SER A 446 10.43 25.63 -13.55
C SER A 446 10.31 26.61 -12.38
N ASP A 447 9.14 26.71 -11.75
CA ASP A 447 8.91 27.62 -10.61
C ASP A 447 9.73 27.26 -9.38
N ASP A 448 10.14 25.99 -9.30
CA ASP A 448 10.88 25.44 -8.17
C ASP A 448 12.38 25.79 -8.19
N LEU A 449 12.88 26.36 -9.30
CA LEU A 449 14.30 26.62 -9.50
C LEU A 449 14.60 28.13 -9.60
N VAL A 450 15.32 28.65 -8.61
CA VAL A 450 15.65 30.08 -8.49
C VAL A 450 17.15 30.30 -8.72
N CYS A 451 17.49 31.13 -9.71
CA CYS A 451 18.87 31.55 -9.97
C CYS A 451 18.91 32.87 -10.78
N GLN A 452 20.07 33.51 -10.78
CA GLN A 452 20.24 34.83 -11.41
C GLN A 452 20.42 34.76 -12.93
N THR A 453 20.77 33.60 -13.47
CA THR A 453 21.04 33.38 -14.89
C THR A 453 19.79 32.89 -15.65
N GLN A 454 19.97 32.40 -16.88
CA GLN A 454 18.89 31.95 -17.76
C GLN A 454 18.30 30.62 -17.26
N GLY A 455 17.03 30.35 -17.54
CA GLY A 455 16.40 29.05 -17.24
C GLY A 455 15.78 28.92 -15.85
N CYS A 456 15.96 29.90 -14.97
CA CYS A 456 15.38 29.94 -13.63
C CYS A 456 14.41 31.12 -13.44
N VAL A 457 13.50 30.97 -12.47
CA VAL A 457 12.75 32.11 -11.92
C VAL A 457 13.66 33.00 -11.06
N LYS A 458 13.28 34.27 -10.87
CA LYS A 458 14.12 35.27 -10.19
C LYS A 458 13.91 35.38 -8.69
N ALA A 459 12.85 34.76 -8.16
CA ALA A 459 12.56 34.71 -6.75
C ALA A 459 11.74 33.44 -6.46
N THR A 460 11.77 33.01 -5.20
CA THR A 460 10.95 31.90 -4.71
C THR A 460 9.47 32.18 -4.92
N VAL A 461 8.76 31.23 -5.52
CA VAL A 461 7.31 31.25 -5.67
C VAL A 461 6.68 30.48 -4.51
N PRO A 462 5.64 31.01 -3.84
CA PRO A 462 4.94 30.27 -2.78
C PRO A 462 4.41 28.92 -3.28
N SER A 463 4.44 27.89 -2.44
CA SER A 463 4.05 26.51 -2.79
C SER A 463 2.60 26.40 -3.29
N THR A 464 1.74 27.30 -2.84
CA THR A 464 0.33 27.43 -3.24
C THR A 464 0.15 28.00 -4.66
N LYS A 465 1.23 28.44 -5.30
CA LYS A 465 1.25 28.98 -6.67
C LYS A 465 2.25 28.25 -7.57
N ALA A 466 3.39 27.85 -7.02
CA ALA A 466 4.46 27.17 -7.74
C ALA A 466 3.95 25.83 -8.30
N CYS A 467 4.02 25.67 -9.62
CA CYS A 467 3.55 24.47 -10.32
C CYS A 467 2.05 24.18 -10.14
N VAL A 468 1.25 25.18 -9.73
CA VAL A 468 -0.20 25.05 -9.51
C VAL A 468 -0.95 25.62 -10.70
N ARG A 469 -1.85 24.82 -11.28
CA ARG A 469 -2.83 25.27 -12.29
C ARG A 469 -4.23 24.82 -11.86
N LEU A 470 -4.91 25.67 -11.11
CA LEU A 470 -6.29 25.41 -10.68
C LEU A 470 -7.23 25.24 -11.86
N ARG A 471 -8.32 24.50 -11.67
CA ARG A 471 -9.36 24.32 -12.68
C ARG A 471 -10.31 25.50 -12.68
N THR A 472 -10.76 25.90 -13.85
CA THR A 472 -11.86 26.85 -14.05
C THR A 472 -13.15 26.11 -14.40
N ILE A 473 -14.30 26.78 -14.28
CA ILE A 473 -15.62 26.19 -14.60
C ILE A 473 -15.71 25.76 -16.08
N ASP A 474 -14.97 26.43 -16.97
CA ASP A 474 -14.97 26.19 -18.42
C ASP A 474 -13.75 25.36 -18.89
N ASP A 475 -13.06 24.65 -17.99
CA ASP A 475 -11.84 23.92 -18.33
C ASP A 475 -12.16 22.69 -19.22
N ASN A 476 -11.86 22.81 -20.52
CA ASN A 476 -12.15 21.79 -21.55
C ASN A 476 -11.32 20.50 -21.39
N ASP A 477 -10.31 20.49 -20.51
CA ASP A 477 -9.48 19.32 -20.20
C ASP A 477 -10.25 18.19 -19.47
N GLN A 478 -11.57 18.35 -19.24
CA GLN A 478 -12.45 17.31 -18.67
C GLN A 478 -12.99 16.31 -19.70
N GLY A 479 -12.87 16.58 -21.00
CA GLY A 479 -13.51 15.77 -22.05
C GLY A 479 -12.85 14.44 -22.42
N SER A 480 -11.77 14.03 -21.73
CA SER A 480 -11.01 12.82 -22.08
C SER A 480 -10.79 11.82 -20.94
N ASN A 481 -11.60 11.87 -19.88
CA ASN A 481 -11.60 10.85 -18.82
C ASN A 481 -12.77 9.88 -18.98
#